data_AF-A0A9W4T654-F1
#
_entry.id   AF-A0A9W4T654-F1
#
_cell.length_a   1.000
_cell.length_b   1.000
_cell.length_c   1.000
_cell.angle_alpha   90.00
_cell.angle_beta   90.00
_cell.angle_gamma   90.00
#
_symmetry.space_group_name_H-M   'P 1'
#
loop_
_entity.id
_entity.type
_entity.pdbx_description
1 polymer ?
#
loop_
_entity_poly.entity_id
_entity_poly.type
_entity_poly.pdbx_seq_one_letter_code
_entity_poly.pdbx_strand_id
1 'polypeptide(L)' 'MFHCWSPTYWDNPTLTRFYSLHFLLPFVLTVLAFMHLIALHQHGSNNPLGVTSSLDRVPFYPYYVFKDLV' A
#
# COMPACT_ATOMS: atom_id res chain seq x y z
N MET A 1 -28.30 -31.86 -23.68
CA MET A 1 -27.57 -32.03 -22.40
C MET A 1 -26.09 -31.68 -22.59
N PHE A 2 -25.78 -30.49 -23.12
CA PHE A 2 -24.40 -30.00 -23.31
C PHE A 2 -24.22 -28.51 -22.92
N HIS A 3 -25.26 -27.89 -22.36
CA HIS A 3 -25.23 -26.45 -22.04
C HIS A 3 -24.38 -26.11 -20.80
N CYS A 4 -24.13 -27.07 -19.89
CA CYS A 4 -23.30 -26.85 -18.68
C CYS A 4 -21.79 -26.88 -18.91
N TRP A 5 -21.34 -27.38 -20.07
CA TRP A 5 -19.91 -27.57 -20.38
C TRP A 5 -19.40 -26.57 -21.41
N SER A 6 -20.28 -25.73 -21.96
CA SER A 6 -19.88 -24.59 -22.78
C SER A 6 -19.13 -23.58 -21.90
N PRO A 7 -17.97 -23.05 -22.33
CA PRO A 7 -17.18 -22.07 -21.59
C PRO A 7 -17.99 -20.85 -21.11
N THR A 8 -19.07 -20.53 -21.83
CA THR A 8 -19.99 -19.42 -21.56
C THR A 8 -20.95 -19.65 -20.37
N TYR A 9 -21.03 -20.87 -19.81
CA TYR A 9 -21.94 -21.18 -18.69
C TYR A 9 -21.36 -20.77 -17.32
N TRP A 10 -20.03 -20.71 -17.19
CA TRP A 10 -19.32 -20.37 -15.96
C TRP A 10 -18.81 -18.93 -15.92
N ASP A 11 -19.05 -18.14 -16.97
CA ASP A 11 -18.64 -16.75 -17.05
C ASP A 11 -19.57 -15.86 -16.22
N ASN A 12 -19.20 -15.66 -14.96
CA ASN A 12 -19.80 -14.59 -14.15
C ASN A 12 -19.06 -13.27 -14.46
N PRO A 13 -19.65 -12.32 -15.20
CA PRO A 13 -18.96 -11.10 -15.62
C PRO A 13 -18.54 -10.22 -14.45
N THR A 14 -19.22 -10.34 -13.30
CA THR A 14 -18.89 -9.60 -12.09
C THR A 14 -17.60 -10.13 -11.44
N LEU A 15 -17.41 -11.46 -11.40
CA LEU A 15 -16.21 -12.08 -10.87
C LEU A 15 -14.97 -11.69 -11.68
N THR A 16 -15.05 -11.73 -13.01
CA THR A 16 -13.94 -11.36 -13.92
C THR A 16 -13.54 -9.89 -13.79
N ARG A 17 -14.52 -8.99 -13.61
CA ARG A 17 -14.26 -7.56 -13.37
C ARG A 17 -13.61 -7.32 -12.01
N PHE A 18 -14.11 -7.96 -10.95
CA PHE A 18 -13.52 -7.83 -9.61
C PHE A 18 -12.11 -8.41 -9.55
N TYR A 19 -11.84 -9.54 -10.21
CA TYR A 19 -10.49 -10.08 -10.30
C TYR A 19 -9.54 -9.10 -11.01
N SER A 20 -9.97 -8.52 -12.13
CA SER A 20 -9.17 -7.52 -12.86
C SER A 20 -8.88 -6.27 -12.02
N LEU A 21 -9.89 -5.76 -11.29
CA LEU A 21 -9.72 -4.64 -10.37
C LEU A 21 -8.83 -5.00 -9.17
N HIS A 22 -9.04 -6.16 -8.56
CA HIS A 22 -8.23 -6.63 -7.44
C HIS A 22 -6.78 -6.85 -7.83
N PHE A 23 -6.51 -7.29 -9.06
CA PHE A 23 -5.15 -7.38 -9.57
C PHE A 23 -4.52 -5.99 -9.78
N LEU A 24 -5.28 -5.02 -10.29
CA LEU A 24 -4.79 -3.67 -10.58
C LEU A 24 -4.59 -2.82 -9.30
N LEU A 25 -5.53 -2.90 -8.35
CA LEU A 25 -5.60 -2.04 -7.17
C LEU A 25 -4.31 -2.03 -6.31
N PRO A 26 -3.66 -3.17 -6.02
CA PRO A 26 -2.40 -3.21 -5.30
C PRO A 26 -1.34 -2.32 -5.94
N PHE A 27 -1.22 -2.31 -7.27
CA PHE A 27 -0.24 -1.46 -7.95
C PHE A 27 -0.59 0.03 -7.81
N VAL A 28 -1.86 0.39 -7.96
CA VAL A 28 -2.32 1.77 -7.71
C VAL A 28 -2.02 2.19 -6.27
N LEU A 29 -2.26 1.31 -5.30
CA LEU A 29 -1.96 1.57 -3.90
C LEU A 29 -0.46 1.70 -3.63
N THR A 30 0.40 0.90 -4.29
CA THR A 30 1.85 1.06 -4.15
C THR A 30 2.31 2.45 -4.61
N VAL A 31 1.79 2.94 -5.74
CA VAL A 31 2.11 4.29 -6.24
C VAL A 31 1.61 5.36 -5.26
N LEU A 32 0.39 5.22 -4.73
CA LEU A 32 -0.13 6.12 -3.70
C LEU A 32 0.71 6.10 -2.42
N ALA A 33 1.18 4.92 -1.98
CA ALA A 33 2.06 4.77 -0.82
C ALA A 33 3.41 5.46 -1.05
N PHE A 34 4.01 5.33 -2.25
CA PHE A 34 5.24 6.05 -2.59
C PHE A 34 5.02 7.57 -2.60
N MET A 35 3.94 8.07 -3.20
CA MET A 35 3.62 9.51 -3.18
C MET A 35 3.41 10.02 -1.75
N HIS A 36 2.74 9.23 -0.91
CA HIS A 36 2.58 9.54 0.51
C HIS A 36 3.93 9.61 1.24
N LEU A 37 4.82 8.64 1.02
CA LEU A 37 6.17 8.66 1.60
C LEU A 37 6.96 9.88 1.13
N ILE A 38 6.92 10.25 -0.15
CA ILE A 38 7.60 11.46 -0.65
C ILE A 38 7.08 12.71 0.07
N ALA A 39 5.77 12.84 0.23
CA ALA A 39 5.17 13.96 0.98
C ALA A 39 5.63 13.98 2.44
N LEU A 40 5.72 12.81 3.09
CA LEU A 40 6.25 12.70 4.46
C LEU A 40 7.73 13.10 4.54
N HIS A 41 8.55 12.75 3.56
CA HIS A 41 9.97 13.09 3.56
C HIS A 41 10.26 14.60 3.44
N GLN A 42 9.34 15.38 2.85
CA GLN A 42 9.50 16.82 2.73
C GLN A 42 9.41 17.55 4.08
N HIS A 43 8.49 17.12 4.96
CA HIS A 43 8.27 17.75 6.27
C HIS A 43 8.90 16.96 7.44
N GLY A 44 9.19 15.68 7.23
CA GLY A 44 9.63 14.74 8.25
C GLY A 44 8.49 14.23 9.14
N SER A 45 8.81 13.26 10.00
CA SER A 45 7.85 12.71 10.97
C SER A 45 7.59 13.65 12.14
N ASN A 46 6.37 13.60 12.67
CA ASN A 46 6.01 14.28 13.91
C ASN A 46 6.44 13.45 15.14
N ASN A 47 6.47 14.06 16.32
CA ASN A 47 6.80 13.42 17.58
C ASN A 47 5.60 13.49 18.55
N PRO A 48 5.55 12.66 19.61
CA PRO A 48 4.40 12.60 20.52
C PRO A 48 4.12 13.89 21.29
N LEU A 49 5.11 14.78 21.40
CA LEU A 49 4.95 16.07 22.05
C LEU A 49 4.41 17.15 21.10
N GLY A 50 4.36 16.88 19.79
CA GLY A 50 3.87 17.82 18.77
C GLY A 50 4.73 19.07 18.59
N VAL A 51 5.93 19.11 19.18
CA VAL A 51 6.89 20.22 19.09
C VAL A 51 7.91 19.99 17.99
N THR A 52 8.76 20.96 17.68
CA THR A 52 9.79 20.79 16.64
C THR A 52 10.82 19.75 17.05
N SER A 53 10.99 18.68 16.26
CA SER A 53 12.00 17.64 16.47
C SER A 53 13.40 18.00 15.97
N SER A 54 13.63 19.22 15.47
CA SER A 54 14.89 19.61 14.81
C SER A 54 16.13 19.56 15.70
N LEU A 55 15.96 19.72 17.02
CA LEU A 55 17.07 19.73 17.98
C LEU A 55 17.54 18.34 18.39
N ASP A 56 16.69 17.32 18.25
CA ASP A 56 16.95 15.95 18.73
C ASP A 56 16.56 14.93 17.64
N ARG A 57 17.24 15.00 16.50
CA ARG A 57 17.07 14.02 15.41
C ARG A 57 18.16 12.96 15.48
N VAL A 58 17.73 11.71 15.54
CA VAL A 58 18.59 10.53 15.38
C VAL A 58 18.49 9.98 13.95
N PRO A 59 19.55 9.35 13.41
CA PRO A 59 19.52 8.75 12.08
C PRO A 59 18.54 7.56 12.03
N PHE A 60 17.97 7.28 10.85
CA PHE A 60 17.01 6.19 10.66
C PHE A 60 17.63 4.82 10.95
N TYR A 61 18.79 4.54 10.34
CA TYR A 61 19.64 3.41 10.68
C TYR A 61 20.64 3.84 11.77
N PRO A 62 20.86 3.04 12.84
CA PRO A 62 20.29 1.72 13.10
C PRO A 62 18.97 1.73 13.88
N TYR A 63 18.62 2.87 14.50
CA TYR A 63 17.60 2.94 15.56
C TYR A 63 16.21 2.48 15.12
N TYR A 64 15.65 3.08 14.08
CA TYR A 64 14.30 2.75 13.63
C TYR A 64 14.25 1.43 12.87
N VAL A 65 15.34 1.02 12.20
CA VAL A 65 15.43 -0.29 11.54
C VAL A 65 15.30 -1.44 12.54
N PHE A 66 16.04 -1.40 13.66
CA PHE A 66 15.91 -2.43 14.68
C PHE A 66 14.60 -2.30 15.48
N LYS A 67 14.09 -1.07 15.64
CA LYS A 67 12.79 -0.85 16.29
C LYS A 67 11.62 -1.44 15.50
N ASP A 68 11.63 -1.32 14.17
CA ASP A 68 10.56 -1.86 13.31
C ASP A 68 10.68 -3.38 13.11
N LEU A 69 11.84 -3.97 13.43
CA LEU A 69 12.08 -5.41 13.35
C LEU A 69 11.50 -6.20 14.55
N VAL A 70 11.35 -5.55 15.71
CA VAL A 70 10.87 -6.13 16.99
C VAL A 70 9.39 -5.81 17.18
#